data_AF-A0A1Q5RKT6-F1
#
_entry.id   AF-A0A1Q5RKT6-F1
#
_cell.length_a   1.000
_cell.length_b   1.000
_cell.length_c   1.000
_cell.angle_alpha   90.00
_cell.angle_beta   90.00
_cell.angle_gamma   90.00
#
_symmetry.space_group_name_H-M   'P 1'
#
loop_
_entity.id
_entity.type
_entity.pdbx_description
1 polymer ?
#
loop_
_entity_poly.entity_id
_entity_poly.type
_entity_poly.pdbx_seq_one_letter_code
_entity_poly.pdbx_strand_id
1 'polypeptide(L)' 'MKKTNMANAHASDIPRQNPCAQCGAPIPQPDWIELGEGRISYLWTCRACDYRFEAVAIFDKPAAIEHPPLAA' A
#
# COMPACT_ATOMS: atom_id res chain seq x y z
N MET A 1 5.78 -19.36 15.49
CA MET A 1 6.01 -18.27 14.52
C MET A 1 4.66 -17.73 14.07
N LYS A 2 4.26 -16.50 14.42
CA LYS A 2 3.02 -15.90 13.87
C LYS A 2 3.31 -15.57 12.40
N LYS A 3 2.53 -16.12 11.46
CA LYS A 3 2.61 -15.76 10.04
C LYS A 3 2.17 -14.30 9.91
N THR A 4 3.10 -13.40 9.66
CA THR A 4 2.80 -12.01 9.30
C THR A 4 2.25 -12.01 7.88
N ASN A 5 1.07 -11.41 7.69
CA ASN A 5 0.51 -11.26 6.35
C ASN A 5 1.10 -10.00 5.72
N MET A 6 2.27 -10.15 5.08
CA MET A 6 2.87 -9.07 4.32
C MET A 6 1.96 -8.77 3.13
N ALA A 7 1.63 -7.49 2.93
CA ALA A 7 0.98 -7.09 1.69
C ALA A 7 1.90 -7.44 0.51
N ASN A 8 1.33 -8.04 -0.54
CA ASN A 8 2.05 -8.30 -1.79
C ASN A 8 1.53 -7.31 -2.83
N ALA A 9 2.43 -6.57 -3.49
CA ALA A 9 2.07 -5.65 -4.56
C ALA A 9 2.60 -6.21 -5.87
N HIS A 10 1.72 -6.71 -6.74
CA HIS A 10 2.12 -6.96 -8.12
C HIS A 10 2.25 -5.63 -8.87
N ALA A 11 3.05 -5.59 -9.95
CA ALA A 11 3.24 -4.37 -10.73
C ALA A 11 1.92 -3.77 -11.27
N SER A 12 0.90 -4.62 -11.47
CA SER A 12 -0.46 -4.22 -11.84
C SER A 12 -1.22 -3.49 -10.73
N ASP A 13 -0.83 -3.69 -9.47
CA ASP A 13 -1.54 -3.21 -8.28
C ASP A 13 -1.00 -1.87 -7.77
N ILE A 14 0.11 -1.40 -8.36
CA ILE A 14 0.71 -0.11 -8.02
C ILE A 14 -0.25 1.00 -8.48
N PRO A 15 -0.73 1.87 -7.57
CA PRO A 15 -1.59 2.98 -7.94
C PRO A 15 -0.92 3.87 -8.98
N ARG A 16 -1.72 4.40 -9.91
CA ARG A 16 -1.28 5.34 -10.95
C ARG A 16 -2.19 6.56 -10.93
N GLN A 17 -1.65 7.70 -11.35
CA GLN A 17 -2.40 8.96 -11.43
C GLN A 17 -2.93 9.42 -10.06
N ASN A 18 -2.14 9.20 -8.98
CA ASN A 18 -2.50 9.72 -7.67
C ASN A 18 -2.49 11.26 -7.71
N PRO A 19 -3.59 11.95 -7.37
CA PRO A 19 -3.60 13.41 -7.37
C PRO A 19 -2.63 13.95 -6.32
N CYS A 20 -1.83 14.95 -6.71
CA CYS A 20 -1.00 15.67 -5.76
C CYS A 20 -1.86 16.31 -4.66
N ALA A 21 -1.50 16.05 -3.40
CA ALA A 21 -2.22 16.60 -2.24
C ALA A 21 -2.19 18.14 -2.15
N GLN A 22 -1.27 18.82 -2.85
CA GLN A 22 -1.19 20.29 -2.85
C GLN A 22 -1.80 20.94 -4.09
N CYS A 23 -1.53 20.43 -5.30
CA CYS A 23 -1.96 21.09 -6.54
C CYS A 23 -2.91 20.25 -7.40
N GLY A 24 -3.25 19.03 -6.99
CA GLY A 24 -4.14 18.13 -7.72
C GLY A 24 -3.58 17.52 -9.00
N ALA A 25 -2.39 17.94 -9.46
CA ALA A 25 -1.77 17.38 -10.66
C ALA A 25 -1.55 15.86 -10.51
N PRO A 26 -1.86 15.06 -11.55
CA PRO A 26 -1.73 13.61 -11.46
C PRO A 26 -0.25 13.18 -11.47
N ILE A 27 0.11 12.27 -10.57
CA ILE A 27 1.46 11.70 -10.49
C ILE A 27 1.44 10.27 -11.07
N PRO A 28 2.27 9.95 -12.08
CA PRO A 28 2.14 8.70 -12.82
C PRO A 28 2.47 7.45 -12.00
N GLN A 29 3.40 7.55 -11.05
CA GLN A 29 3.85 6.45 -10.19
C GLN A 29 4.51 6.99 -8.91
N PRO A 30 4.57 6.19 -7.84
CA PRO A 30 5.33 6.55 -6.64
C PRO A 30 6.84 6.45 -6.89
N ASP A 31 7.62 7.18 -6.09
CA ASP A 31 9.08 7.09 -6.06
C ASP A 31 9.56 5.87 -5.25
N TRP A 32 8.78 5.50 -4.23
CA TRP A 32 9.08 4.39 -3.33
C TRP A 32 7.80 3.69 -2.85
N ILE A 33 7.91 2.38 -2.62
CA ILE A 33 6.85 1.53 -2.10
C ILE A 33 7.42 0.72 -0.93
N GLU A 34 6.76 0.77 0.22
CA GLU A 34 7.09 -0.04 1.38
C GLU A 34 5.91 -0.95 1.74
N LEU A 35 6.17 -2.26 1.77
CA LEU A 35 5.20 -3.28 2.14
C LEU A 35 5.25 -3.51 3.65
N GLY A 36 4.09 -3.43 4.32
CA GLY A 36 3.93 -3.70 5.74
C GLY A 36 2.89 -4.78 6.02
N GLU A 37 2.73 -5.14 7.30
CA GLU A 37 1.64 -6.02 7.72
C GLU A 37 0.31 -5.26 7.62
N GLY A 38 -0.56 -5.68 6.67
CA GLY A 38 -1.87 -5.05 6.46
C GLY A 38 -1.82 -3.62 5.91
N ARG A 39 -0.67 -3.17 5.39
CA ARG A 39 -0.56 -1.83 4.78
C ARG A 39 0.49 -1.77 3.68
N ILE A 40 0.34 -0.79 2.80
CA ILE A 40 1.38 -0.38 1.85
C ILE A 40 1.55 1.13 1.93
N SER A 41 2.78 1.58 2.14
CA SER A 41 3.17 2.99 2.11
C SER A 41 3.73 3.35 0.74
N TYR A 42 3.34 4.50 0.21
CA TYR A 42 3.77 5.02 -1.09
C TYR A 42 4.32 6.43 -0.92
N LEU A 43 5.57 6.66 -1.35
CA LEU A 43 6.15 8.00 -1.43
C LEU A 43 5.90 8.59 -2.81
N TRP A 44 5.36 9.80 -2.86
CA TRP A 44 5.04 10.51 -4.09
C TRP A 44 5.74 11.86 -4.16
N THR A 45 6.37 12.17 -5.29
CA THR A 45 6.86 13.52 -5.61
C THR A 45 6.11 14.09 -6.80
N CYS A 46 5.47 15.24 -6.59
CA CYS A 46 4.81 15.98 -7.65
C CYS A 46 5.81 16.82 -8.43
N ARG A 47 6.00 16.55 -9.72
CA ARG A 47 6.90 17.35 -10.58
C ARG A 47 6.34 18.72 -10.96
N ALA A 48 5.05 18.98 -10.70
CA ALA A 48 4.41 20.25 -11.04
C ALA A 48 4.59 21.32 -9.95
N CYS A 49 4.76 20.92 -8.69
CA CYS A 49 4.89 21.84 -7.56
C CYS A 49 5.99 21.45 -6.55
N ASP A 50 6.80 20.44 -6.88
CA ASP A 50 7.86 19.85 -6.05
C ASP A 50 7.42 19.37 -4.65
N TYR A 51 6.11 19.21 -4.44
CA TYR A 51 5.58 18.70 -3.18
C TYR A 51 5.80 17.18 -3.07
N ARG A 52 6.32 16.75 -1.91
CA ARG A 52 6.54 15.34 -1.57
C ARG A 52 5.65 14.92 -0.42
N PHE A 53 4.95 13.81 -0.56
CA PHE A 53 4.04 13.28 0.46
C PHE A 53 3.97 11.75 0.46
N GLU A 54 3.49 11.21 1.58
CA GLU A 54 3.21 9.78 1.74
C GLU A 54 1.70 9.53 1.65
N ALA A 55 1.31 8.46 0.96
CA ALA A 55 -0.04 7.91 1.01
C ALA A 55 0.04 6.45 1.49
N VAL A 56 -0.88 6.04 2.36
CA VAL A 56 -0.89 4.70 2.96
C VAL A 56 -2.20 4.00 2.60
N ALA A 57 -2.10 2.86 1.93
CA ALA A 57 -3.22 1.94 1.77
C ALA A 57 -3.25 0.99 2.97
N ILE A 58 -4.39 0.91 3.65
CA ILE A 58 -4.63 -0.03 4.75
C ILE A 58 -5.54 -1.14 4.22
N PHE A 59 -5.14 -2.39 4.45
CA PHE A 59 -5.90 -3.57 4.08
C PHE A 59 -6.39 -4.25 5.36
N ASP A 60 -7.67 -4.61 5.38
CA ASP A 60 -8.20 -5.43 6.47
C ASP A 60 -7.42 -6.75 6.54
N LYS A 61 -7.14 -7.20 7.77
CA LYS A 61 -6.52 -8.51 7.98
C LYS A 61 -7.44 -9.55 7.31
N PRO A 62 -6.95 -10.46 6.45
CA PRO A 62 -7.80 -11.55 5.99
C PRO A 62 -8.35 -12.22 7.24
N ALA A 63 -9.67 -12.41 7.29
CA ALA A 63 -10.35 -13.10 8.37
C ALA A 63 -9.48 -14.30 8.76
N ALA A 64 -9.09 -14.36 10.03
CA ALA A 64 -8.24 -15.43 10.51
C ALA A 64 -8.84 -16.73 9.98
N ILE A 65 -8.08 -17.47 9.17
CA ILE A 65 -8.51 -18.79 8.70
C ILE A 65 -8.76 -19.55 10.00
N GLU A 66 -10.02 -19.76 10.35
CA GLU A 66 -10.39 -20.61 11.45
C GLU A 66 -9.84 -21.97 11.06
N HIS A 67 -8.73 -22.35 11.66
CA HIS A 67 -8.24 -23.71 11.58
C HIS A 67 -9.20 -24.49 12.46
N PRO A 68 -10.13 -25.29 11.90
CA PRO A 68 -10.90 -26.20 12.72
C PRO A 68 -9.89 -27.02 13.54
N PRO A 69 -10.16 -27.28 14.84
CA PRO A 69 -9.23 -28.01 15.68
C PRO A 69 -8.81 -29.28 14.94
N LEU A 70 -7.50 -29.51 14.85
CA LEU A 70 -6.93 -30.68 14.20
C LEU A 70 -7.18 -31.91 15.07
N ALA A 71 -8.46 -32.31 15.10
CA ALA A 71 -9.10 -33.49 15.69
C ALA A 71 -8.83 -33.83 17.18
N ALA A 72 -9.98 -34.11 17.82
CA ALA A 72 -10.34 -34.93 19.00
C ALA A 72 -9.27 -35.48 19.94
#